data_AF-A0A9E5IF89-F1
#
_entry.id   AF-A0A9E5IF89-F1
#
_cell.length_a   1.000
_cell.length_b   1.000
_cell.length_c   1.000
_cell.angle_alpha   90.00
_cell.angle_beta   90.00
_cell.angle_gamma   90.00
#
_symmetry.space_group_name_H-M   'P 1'
#
loop_
_entity.id
_entity.type
_entity.pdbx_description
1 polymer ?
#
loop_
_entity_poly.entity_id
_entity_poly.type
_entity_poly.pdbx_seq_one_letter_code
_entity_poly.pdbx_strand_id
1 'polypeptide(L)'
;SYPSPWPRDVIAHPVAKEMDKSRHDQILAKGLREAENRGVRGKEVTPFLLDFFHSESGGESLRVNIEIIKANARLAAEIAIAAKK
;
A
#
# COMPACT_ATOMS: atom_id res chain seq x y z
N SER A 1 -24.38 0.79 -20.08
CA SER A 1 -23.37 0.30 -19.12
C SER A 1 -22.93 -1.09 -19.50
N TYR A 2 -21.68 -1.27 -19.94
CA TYR A 2 -21.10 -2.60 -20.12
C TYR A 2 -20.80 -3.19 -18.73
N PRO A 3 -21.26 -4.42 -18.40
CA PRO A 3 -20.82 -5.07 -17.18
C PRO A 3 -19.31 -5.31 -17.27
N SER A 4 -18.56 -4.82 -16.27
CA SER A 4 -17.12 -5.07 -16.20
C SER A 4 -16.89 -6.59 -16.07
N PRO A 5 -16.00 -7.17 -16.88
CA PRO A 5 -15.66 -8.60 -16.79
C PRO A 5 -14.81 -8.95 -15.56
N TRP A 6 -14.45 -7.96 -14.74
CA TRP A 6 -13.60 -8.16 -13.57
C TRP A 6 -14.41 -8.29 -12.28
N PRO A 7 -14.02 -9.21 -11.36
CA PRO A 7 -14.57 -9.26 -10.01
C PRO A 7 -14.45 -7.87 -9.35
N ARG A 8 -15.52 -7.45 -8.67
CA ARG A 8 -15.52 -6.18 -7.91
C ARG A 8 -15.07 -6.34 -6.46
N ASP A 9 -14.72 -7.55 -6.07
CA ASP A 9 -14.34 -7.87 -4.70
C ASP A 9 -12.90 -7.44 -4.43
N VAL A 10 -12.66 -6.84 -3.27
CA VAL A 10 -11.33 -6.48 -2.79
C VAL A 10 -10.82 -7.60 -1.89
N ILE A 11 -9.68 -8.17 -2.27
CA ILE A 11 -9.02 -9.22 -1.48
C ILE A 11 -7.80 -8.59 -0.80
N ALA A 12 -7.89 -8.43 0.52
CA ALA A 12 -6.75 -7.98 1.32
C ALA A 12 -5.87 -9.19 1.68
N HIS A 13 -4.59 -9.14 1.30
CA HIS A 13 -3.61 -10.19 1.58
C HIS A 13 -2.44 -9.62 2.39
N PRO A 14 -2.39 -9.88 3.71
CA PRO A 14 -1.31 -9.39 4.55
C PRO A 14 0.02 -10.07 4.20
N VAL A 15 1.13 -9.36 4.38
CA VAL A 15 2.46 -9.96 4.23
C VAL A 15 2.92 -10.59 5.54
N ALA A 16 3.73 -11.63 5.43
CA ALA A 16 4.28 -12.33 6.60
C ALA A 16 5.19 -11.43 7.47
N LYS A 17 5.80 -10.40 6.89
CA LYS A 17 6.68 -9.45 7.59
C LYS A 17 6.25 -8.02 7.28
N GLU A 18 5.34 -7.52 8.11
CA GLU A 18 4.94 -6.13 8.12
C GLU A 18 6.01 -5.24 8.79
N MET A 19 5.92 -3.93 8.55
CA MET A 19 6.66 -2.96 9.35
C MET A 19 6.09 -2.94 10.77
N ASP A 20 6.94 -2.68 11.77
CA ASP A 20 6.48 -2.49 13.14
C ASP A 20 5.37 -1.44 13.21
N LYS A 21 4.25 -1.80 13.88
CA LYS A 21 3.06 -0.95 13.92
C LYS A 21 3.30 0.39 14.61
N SER A 22 4.08 0.40 15.70
CA SER A 22 4.39 1.64 16.42
C SER A 22 5.22 2.57 15.55
N ARG A 23 6.23 2.02 14.86
CA ARG A 23 7.03 2.76 13.88
C ARG A 23 6.17 3.29 12.74
N HIS A 24 5.29 2.47 12.18
CA HIS A 24 4.35 2.87 11.12
C HIS A 24 3.50 4.07 11.55
N ASP A 25 2.85 3.96 12.71
CA ASP A 25 1.92 4.97 13.20
C ASP A 25 2.65 6.28 13.54
N GLN A 26 3.89 6.21 14.03
CA GLN A 26 4.75 7.37 14.26
C GLN A 26 5.12 8.10 12.96
N ILE A 27 5.52 7.36 11.92
CA ILE A 27 5.87 7.93 10.61
C ILE A 27 4.62 8.55 9.96
N LEU A 28 3.47 7.88 10.02
CA LEU A 28 2.21 8.41 9.52
C LEU A 28 1.83 9.73 10.17
N ALA A 29 1.86 9.78 11.50
CA ALA A 29 1.51 10.99 12.24
C ALA A 29 2.46 12.15 11.92
N LYS A 30 3.76 11.89 11.74
CA LYS A 30 4.73 12.90 11.28
C LYS A 30 4.42 13.37 9.87
N GLY A 31 4.16 12.45 8.94
CA GLY A 31 3.88 12.77 7.53
C GLY A 31 2.61 13.60 7.38
N LEU A 32 1.54 13.28 8.11
CA LEU A 32 0.31 14.06 8.07
C LEU A 32 0.51 15.49 8.58
N ARG A 33 1.24 15.67 9.68
CA ARG A 33 1.60 17.02 10.17
C ARG A 33 2.44 17.80 9.16
N GLU A 34 3.39 17.13 8.50
CA GLU A 34 4.23 17.79 7.50
C GLU A 34 3.43 18.16 6.24
N ALA A 35 2.50 17.31 5.82
CA ALA A 35 1.58 17.61 4.72
C ALA A 35 0.73 18.86 5.04
N GLU A 36 0.19 18.95 6.26
CA GLU A 36 -0.55 20.12 6.74
C GLU A 36 0.33 21.39 6.74
N ASN A 37 1.53 21.30 7.32
CA ASN A 37 2.48 22.42 7.39
C ASN A 37 2.85 22.97 6.00
N ARG A 38 2.97 22.07 5.02
CA ARG A 38 3.30 22.42 3.62
C ARG A 38 2.08 22.75 2.77
N GLY A 39 0.87 22.63 3.32
CA GLY A 39 -0.37 22.86 2.59
C GLY A 39 -0.67 21.83 1.49
N VAL A 40 -0.09 20.63 1.56
CA VAL A 40 -0.34 19.53 0.62
C VAL A 40 -1.78 19.04 0.79
N ARG A 41 -2.57 19.01 -0.30
CA ARG A 41 -4.02 18.73 -0.24
C ARG A 41 -4.51 17.89 -1.41
N GLY A 42 -5.68 17.27 -1.22
CA GLY A 42 -6.36 16.49 -2.25
C GLY A 42 -5.50 15.33 -2.77
N LYS A 43 -5.43 15.19 -4.11
CA LYS A 43 -4.70 14.11 -4.78
C LYS A 43 -3.18 14.10 -4.51
N GLU A 44 -2.63 15.17 -3.97
CA GLU A 44 -1.19 15.31 -3.68
C GLU A 44 -0.80 14.67 -2.34
N VAL A 45 -1.76 14.40 -1.46
CA VAL A 45 -1.49 13.83 -0.13
C VAL A 45 -0.90 12.43 -0.23
N THR A 46 -1.47 11.55 -1.06
CA THR A 46 -1.00 10.17 -1.21
C THR A 46 0.44 10.07 -1.72
N PRO A 47 0.83 10.70 -2.85
CA PRO A 47 2.23 10.64 -3.31
C PRO A 47 3.19 11.26 -2.29
N PHE A 48 2.83 12.37 -1.65
CA PHE A 48 3.63 12.98 -0.59
C PHE A 48 3.88 12.01 0.59
N LEU A 49 2.83 11.35 1.09
CA LEU A 49 2.97 10.43 2.22
C LEU A 49 3.81 9.21 1.85
N LEU A 50 3.70 8.69 0.62
CA LEU A 50 4.53 7.57 0.17
C LEU A 50 6.02 7.95 0.15
N ASP A 51 6.36 9.12 -0.38
CA ASP A 51 7.74 9.62 -0.39
C ASP A 51 8.26 9.89 1.03
N PHE A 52 7.42 10.44 1.89
CA PHE A 52 7.74 10.67 3.31
C PHE A 52 8.02 9.35 4.04
N PHE A 53 7.18 8.33 3.83
CA PHE A 53 7.38 7.00 4.40
C PHE A 53 8.65 6.34 3.88
N HIS A 54 8.96 6.48 2.59
CA HIS A 54 10.21 5.95 2.04
C HIS A 54 11.43 6.54 2.76
N SER A 55 11.41 7.86 2.94
CA SER A 55 12.52 8.61 3.53
C SER A 55 12.68 8.33 5.03
N GLU A 56 11.61 8.44 5.83
CA GLU A 56 11.67 8.27 7.29
C GLU A 56 11.85 6.81 7.75
N SER A 57 11.43 5.84 6.93
CA SER A 57 11.61 4.43 7.26
C SER A 57 13.03 3.92 6.95
N GLY A 58 13.88 4.73 6.31
CA GLY A 58 15.20 4.29 5.84
C GLY A 58 15.10 3.16 4.80
N GLY A 59 14.05 3.19 3.97
CA GLY A 59 13.79 2.18 2.95
C GLY A 59 13.03 0.92 3.41
N GLU A 60 12.70 0.78 4.70
CA GLU A 60 11.90 -0.36 5.17
C GLU A 60 10.51 -0.40 4.53
N SER A 61 9.85 0.75 4.39
CA SER A 61 8.52 0.83 3.77
C SER A 61 8.53 0.37 2.31
N LEU A 62 9.58 0.74 1.55
CA LEU A 62 9.77 0.28 0.17
C LEU A 62 9.99 -1.24 0.11
N ARG A 63 10.83 -1.77 0.99
CA ARG A 63 11.09 -3.21 1.08
C ARG A 63 9.80 -3.98 1.34
N VAL A 64 9.01 -3.55 2.33
CA VAL A 64 7.71 -4.17 2.66
C VAL A 64 6.73 -4.06 1.49
N ASN A 65 6.65 -2.90 0.83
CA ASN A 65 5.75 -2.70 -0.30
C ASN A 65 6.08 -3.62 -1.50
N ILE A 66 7.36 -3.86 -1.78
CA ILE A 66 7.79 -4.82 -2.81
C ILE A 66 7.31 -6.23 -2.49
N GLU A 67 7.43 -6.66 -1.23
CA GLU A 67 6.96 -7.99 -0.81
C GLU A 67 5.43 -8.11 -0.87
N ILE A 68 4.69 -7.04 -0.53
CA ILE A 68 3.23 -6.99 -0.69
C ILE A 68 2.84 -7.18 -2.16
N ILE A 69 3.48 -6.44 -3.08
CA ILE A 69 3.17 -6.53 -4.51
C ILE A 69 3.42 -7.94 -5.05
N LYS A 70 4.54 -8.58 -4.67
CA LYS A 70 4.85 -9.96 -5.06
C LYS A 70 3.83 -10.96 -4.52
N ALA A 71 3.48 -10.83 -3.24
CA ALA A 71 2.50 -11.72 -2.59
C ALA A 71 1.12 -11.59 -3.24
N ASN A 72 0.67 -10.35 -3.50
CA ASN A 72 -0.60 -10.07 -4.18
C ASN A 72 -0.61 -10.61 -5.62
N ALA A 73 0.48 -10.44 -6.37
CA ALA A 73 0.60 -10.96 -7.73
C ALA A 73 0.51 -12.49 -7.76
N ARG A 74 1.16 -13.17 -6.81
CA ARG A 74 1.07 -14.62 -6.65
C ARG A 74 -0.35 -15.07 -6.33
N LEU A 75 -0.99 -14.46 -5.32
CA LEU A 75 -2.36 -14.81 -4.93
C LEU A 75 -3.33 -14.59 -6.10
N ALA A 76 -3.21 -13.47 -6.82
CA ALA A 76 -4.05 -13.19 -7.98
C ALA A 76 -3.90 -14.27 -9.08
N ALA A 77 -2.68 -14.75 -9.32
CA ALA A 77 -2.45 -15.85 -10.26
C ALA A 77 -3.09 -17.17 -9.80
N GLU A 78 -2.97 -17.51 -8.52
CA GLU A 78 -3.58 -18.71 -7.92
C GLU A 78 -5.12 -18.67 -8.04
N ILE A 79 -5.73 -17.52 -7.74
CA ILE A 79 -7.18 -17.29 -7.90
C ILE A 79 -7.59 -17.42 -9.37
N ALA A 80 -6.85 -16.80 -10.29
CA ALA A 80 -7.15 -16.85 -11.73
C ALA A 80 -7.10 -18.29 -12.28
N ILE A 81 -6.19 -19.13 -11.79
CA ILE A 81 -6.12 -20.56 -12.16
C ILE A 81 -7.31 -21.32 -11.57
N ALA A 82 -7.63 -21.10 -10.29
CA ALA A 82 -8.75 -21.78 -9.62
C ALA A 82 -10.11 -21.43 -10.25
N ALA A 83 -10.29 -20.17 -10.66
CA ALA A 83 -11.53 -19.69 -11.29
C ALA A 83 -11.72 -20.12 -12.76
N LYS A 84 -10.68 -20.71 -13.39
CA LYS A 84 -10.76 -21.30 -14.73
C LYS A 84 -11.27 -22.75 -14.73
N LYS A 85 -11.43 -23.37 -13.57
CA LYS A 85 -12.09 -24.66 -13.39
C LYS A 85 -13.57 -24.47 -13.14
#